data_AF-A0A432SD61-F1
#
_entry.id   AF-A0A432SD61-F1
#
_cell.length_a   1.000
_cell.length_b   1.000
_cell.length_c   1.000
_cell.angle_alpha   90.00
_cell.angle_beta   90.00
_cell.angle_gamma   90.00
#
_symmetry.space_group_name_H-M   'P 1'
#
loop_
_entity.id
_entity.type
_entity.pdbx_description
1 polymer ?
#
loop_
_entity_poly.entity_id
_entity_poly.type
_entity_poly.pdbx_seq_one_letter_code
_entity_poly.pdbx_strand_id
1 'polypeptide(L)' 'FSKATRPNVLTTDTRKVNVDFPQWVIESLDIEAKKIGVTRQSIIKVWIAERLKEESGHLTKHRGE' A
#
# COMPACT_ATOMS: atom_id res chain seq x y z
N PHE A 1 32.84 -6.43 15.36
CA PHE A 1 31.85 -5.50 14.75
C PHE A 1 30.53 -5.63 15.50
N SER A 2 30.23 -4.71 16.42
CA SER A 2 29.02 -4.78 17.26
C SER A 2 27.78 -4.43 16.44
N LYS A 3 26.79 -5.33 16.41
CA LYS A 3 25.45 -5.06 15.88
C LYS A 3 24.76 -4.06 16.80
N ALA A 4 24.51 -2.86 16.30
CA ALA A 4 23.67 -1.88 16.96
C ALA A 4 22.19 -2.31 16.82
N THR A 5 21.64 -2.95 17.84
CA THR A 5 20.20 -3.23 17.92
C THR A 5 19.52 -2.05 18.59
N ARG A 6 18.66 -1.33 17.86
CA ARG A 6 17.87 -0.22 18.40
C ARG A 6 16.67 -0.80 19.16
N PRO A 7 16.52 -0.54 20.48
CA PRO A 7 15.57 -1.28 21.34
C PRO A 7 14.08 -0.95 21.15
N ASN A 8 13.69 -0.09 20.20
CA ASN A 8 12.30 0.31 19.96
C ASN A 8 11.84 0.15 18.51
N VAL A 9 12.47 -0.73 17.72
CA VAL A 9 11.93 -1.05 16.38
C VAL A 9 10.71 -1.95 16.60
N LEU A 10 9.52 -1.36 16.60
CA LEU A 10 8.30 -2.08 16.22
C LEU A 10 8.61 -2.69 14.85
N THR A 11 8.91 -3.99 14.82
CA THR A 11 9.16 -4.71 13.58
C THR A 11 7.85 -4.74 12.81
N THR A 12 7.64 -3.71 12.00
CA THR A 12 6.64 -3.74 10.93
C THR A 12 7.24 -4.65 9.87
N ASP A 13 7.05 -5.95 10.06
CA ASP A 13 7.53 -6.95 9.11
C ASP A 13 6.91 -6.67 7.74
N THR A 14 7.71 -6.09 6.85
CA THR A 14 7.30 -5.78 5.48
C THR A 14 7.76 -6.90 4.58
N ARG A 15 6.85 -7.36 3.71
CA ARG A 15 7.17 -8.36 2.68
C ARG A 15 7.11 -7.68 1.32
N LYS A 16 8.18 -7.85 0.52
CA LYS A 16 8.21 -7.36 -0.86
C LYS A 16 7.32 -8.25 -1.74
N VAL A 17 6.48 -7.61 -2.54
CA VAL A 17 5.66 -8.26 -3.58
C VAL A 17 6.02 -7.63 -4.91
N ASN A 18 6.22 -8.45 -5.95
CA ASN A 18 6.45 -8.00 -7.32
C ASN A 18 5.14 -8.12 -8.09
N VAL A 19 4.79 -7.08 -8.86
CA VAL A 19 3.54 -7.00 -9.62
C VAL A 19 3.84 -6.30 -10.94
N ASP A 20 3.32 -6.86 -12.02
CA ASP A 20 3.33 -6.22 -13.34
C ASP A 20 2.00 -5.50 -13.59
N PHE A 21 2.06 -4.36 -14.26
CA PHE A 21 0.89 -3.56 -14.62
C PHE A 21 0.87 -3.31 -16.13
N PRO A 22 -0.32 -3.31 -16.76
CA PRO A 22 -0.47 -2.80 -18.12
C PRO A 22 0.05 -1.35 -18.25
N GLN A 23 0.57 -0.99 -19.42
CA GLN A 23 1.14 0.34 -19.66
C GLN A 23 0.17 1.48 -19.32
N TRP A 24 -1.10 1.35 -19.72
CA TRP A 24 -2.13 2.37 -19.43
C TRP A 24 -2.36 2.60 -17.93
N VAL A 25 -2.14 1.58 -17.09
CA VAL A 25 -2.21 1.71 -15.62
C VAL A 25 -1.04 2.52 -15.11
N ILE A 26 0.17 2.26 -15.60
CA ILE A 26 1.38 3.00 -15.21
C ILE A 26 1.25 4.48 -15.58
N GLU A 27 0.79 4.78 -16.79
CA GLU A 27 0.55 6.15 -17.26
C GLU A 27 -0.48 6.88 -16.38
N SER A 28 -1.55 6.20 -15.99
CA SER A 28 -2.55 6.75 -15.09
C SER A 28 -1.98 7.02 -13.69
N LEU A 29 -1.19 6.07 -13.16
CA LEU A 29 -0.51 6.23 -11.87
C LEU A 29 0.48 7.41 -11.88
N ASP A 30 1.18 7.63 -12.99
CA ASP A 30 2.09 8.75 -13.16
C ASP A 30 1.39 10.10 -13.05
N ILE A 31 0.25 10.24 -13.73
CA ILE A 31 -0.54 11.46 -13.72
C ILE A 31 -1.00 11.77 -12.29
N GLU A 32 -1.54 10.79 -11.58
CA GLU A 32 -2.06 10.99 -10.21
C GLU A 32 -0.94 11.22 -9.19
N ALA A 33 0.15 10.46 -9.28
CA ALA A 33 1.31 10.64 -8.41
C ALA A 33 1.91 12.05 -8.58
N LYS A 34 1.99 12.56 -9.83
CA LYS A 34 2.48 13.91 -10.13
C LYS A 34 1.58 15.00 -9.57
N LYS A 35 0.25 14.84 -9.67
CA LYS A 35 -0.72 15.82 -9.14
C LYS A 35 -0.55 16.06 -7.64
N ILE A 36 -0.26 15.00 -6.89
CA ILE A 36 -0.16 15.03 -5.42
C ILE A 36 1.30 15.23 -4.97
N GLY A 37 2.28 15.08 -5.87
CA GLY A 37 3.70 15.24 -5.57
C GLY A 37 4.29 14.04 -4.82
N VAL A 38 3.85 12.83 -5.15
CA VAL A 38 4.30 11.57 -4.52
C VAL A 38 4.85 10.60 -5.56
N THR A 39 5.44 9.49 -5.10
CA THR A 39 5.89 8.41 -6.00
C THR A 39 4.74 7.46 -6.34
N ARG A 40 4.87 6.72 -7.46
CA ARG A 40 3.95 5.63 -7.82
C ARG A 40 3.77 4.63 -6.69
N GLN A 41 4.85 4.24 -6.00
CA GLN A 41 4.77 3.30 -4.89
C GLN A 41 3.94 3.84 -3.71
N SER A 42 4.06 5.13 -3.40
CA SER A 42 3.28 5.74 -2.32
C SER A 42 1.79 5.74 -2.65
N ILE A 43 1.40 6.10 -3.88
CA ILE A 43 -0.02 6.14 -4.26
C ILE A 43 -0.60 4.72 -4.35
N ILE A 44 0.14 3.73 -4.87
CA ILE A 44 -0.26 2.32 -4.88
C ILE A 44 -0.53 1.83 -3.45
N LYS A 45 0.37 2.15 -2.50
CA LYS A 45 0.22 1.74 -1.11
C LYS A 45 -1.07 2.29 -0.48
N VAL A 46 -1.35 3.58 -0.71
CA VAL A 46 -2.54 4.24 -0.15
C VAL A 46 -3.82 3.63 -0.74
N TRP A 47 -3.92 3.54 -2.06
CA TRP A 47 -5.12 3.02 -2.72
C TRP A 47 -5.41 1.55 -2.38
N ILE A 48 -4.37 0.70 -2.29
CA ILE A 48 -4.54 -0.69 -1.86
C ILE A 48 -5.05 -0.75 -0.41
N ALA A 49 -4.49 0.06 0.49
CA ALA A 49 -4.92 0.07 1.88
C ALA A 49 -6.36 0.56 2.04
N GLU A 50 -6.75 1.60 1.31
CA GLU A 50 -8.12 2.14 1.28
C GLU A 50 -9.10 1.09 0.75
N ARG A 51 -8.80 0.47 -0.39
CA ARG A 51 -9.67 -0.58 -0.95
C ARG A 51 -9.80 -1.77 -0.02
N LEU A 52 -8.71 -2.25 0.58
CA LEU A 52 -8.77 -3.37 1.54
C LEU A 52 -9.60 -3.02 2.78
N LYS A 53 -9.54 -1.76 3.24
CA LYS A 53 -10.36 -1.27 4.35
C LYS A 53 -11.85 -1.26 3.98
N GLU A 54 -12.20 -0.81 2.79
CA GLU A 54 -13.58 -0.84 2.27
C GLU A 54 -14.13 -2.27 2.21
N GLU A 55 -13.38 -3.19 1.60
CA GLU A 55 -13.78 -4.60 1.51
C GLU A 55 -13.92 -5.25 2.89
N SER A 56 -12.98 -4.97 3.81
CA SER A 56 -13.04 -5.48 5.19
C SER A 56 -14.25 -4.93 5.96
N GLY A 57 -14.63 -3.68 5.70
CA GLY A 57 -15.83 -3.06 6.26
C GLY A 57 -17.13 -3.59 5.65
N HIS A 58 -17.12 -4.04 4.40
CA HIS A 58 -18.28 -4.68 3.75
C HIS A 58 -18.48 -6.12 4.25
N LEU A 59 -17.39 -6.86 4.46
CA LEU A 59 -17.42 -8.23 5.00
C LEU A 59 -18.00 -8.29 6.43
N THR A 60 -17.78 -7.27 7.26
CA THR A 60 -18.37 -7.19 8.59
C THR A 60 -19.85 -6.82 8.57
N LYS A 61 -20.29 -6.05 7.56
CA LYS A 61 -21.69 -5.63 7.42
C LYS A 61 -22.61 -6.74 6.88
N HIS A 62 -22.09 -7.65 6.06
CA HIS A 62 -22.88 -8.74 5.45
C HIS A 62 -23.12 -9.97 6.34
N ARG A 63 -22.48 -10.08 7.52
CA ARG A 63 -22.62 -11.25 8.41
C ARG A 63 -23.64 -11.06 9.55
N GLY A 64 -24.42 -9.97 9.52
CA GLY A 64 -25.35 -9.59 10.57
C GLY A 64 -26.82 -9.47 10.16
N GLU A 65 -27.20 -9.94 8.96
CA GLU A 65 -28.59 -9.97 8.48
C GLU A 65 -29.06 -11.42 8.25
#